data_AF-A0A7S2G8I3-F1
#
_entry.id   AF-A0A7S2G8I3-F1
#
_cell.length_a   1.000
_cell.length_b   1.000
_cell.length_c   1.000
_cell.angle_alpha   90.00
_cell.angle_beta   90.00
_cell.angle_gamma   90.00
#
_symmetry.space_group_name_H-M   'P 1'
#
loop_
_entity.id
_entity.type
_entity.pdbx_description
1 polymer ?
#
loop_
_entity_poly.entity_id
_entity_poly.type
_entity_poly.pdbx_seq_one_letter_code
_entity_poly.pdbx_strand_id
1 'polypeptide(L)'
;SAASSFRIGRALAETNVPRSELFIADKLSFPQSYSASGVRKAVAESLRKLRVEYLDLYMLHSVGPSMAARHEAWREMIALQKEGTIRHLGVSNFGTAELRQV
;
A
#
# COMPACT_ATOMS: atom_id res chain seq x y z
N SER A 1 -4.91 3.80 11.48
CA SER A 1 -6.10 2.97 11.76
C SER A 1 -7.14 3.23 10.66
N ALA A 2 -8.16 2.38 10.50
CA ALA A 2 -9.19 2.59 9.45
C ALA A 2 -9.90 3.95 9.53
N ALA A 3 -10.02 4.54 10.73
CA ALA A 3 -10.66 5.84 10.95
C ALA A 3 -9.84 7.03 10.43
N SER A 4 -8.51 6.93 10.38
CA SER A 4 -7.65 8.03 9.92
C SER A 4 -7.69 8.18 8.40
N SER A 5 -7.65 7.08 7.63
CA SER A 5 -7.66 7.14 6.16
C SER A 5 -8.95 7.75 5.60
N PHE A 6 -10.10 7.50 6.23
CA PHE A 6 -11.38 8.13 5.83
C PHE A 6 -11.36 9.65 6.03
N ARG A 7 -10.76 10.13 7.14
CA ARG A 7 -10.63 11.58 7.39
C ARG A 7 -9.71 12.24 6.36
N ILE A 8 -8.61 11.57 6.00
CA ILE A 8 -7.71 12.02 4.94
C ILE A 8 -8.45 12.08 3.60
N GLY A 9 -9.21 11.04 3.24
CA GLY A 9 -9.98 11.01 2.00
C GLY A 9 -11.02 12.14 1.88
N ARG A 10 -11.63 12.57 3.00
CA ARG A 10 -12.49 13.77 3.00
C ARG A 10 -11.69 15.04 2.75
N ALA A 11 -10.58 15.23 3.46
CA ALA A 11 -9.71 16.40 3.26
C ALA A 11 -9.16 16.46 1.82
N LEU A 12 -8.86 15.32 1.22
CA LEU A 12 -8.44 15.23 -0.19
C LEU A 12 -9.55 15.65 -1.16
N ALA A 13 -10.80 15.30 -0.86
CA ALA A 13 -11.95 15.68 -1.70
C ALA A 13 -12.33 17.18 -1.57
N GLU A 14 -11.93 17.83 -0.47
CA GLU A 14 -12.22 19.24 -0.18
C GLU A 14 -11.08 20.17 -0.60
N THR A 15 -9.91 19.64 -0.98
CA THR A 15 -8.77 20.46 -1.41
C THR A 15 -8.89 20.88 -2.88
N ASN A 16 -8.34 22.05 -3.20
CA ASN A 16 -8.17 22.52 -4.58
C ASN A 16 -6.80 22.14 -5.19
N VAL A 17 -5.95 21.44 -4.44
CA VAL A 17 -4.64 20.98 -4.94
C VAL A 17 -4.85 19.82 -5.91
N PRO A 18 -4.34 19.88 -7.16
CA PRO A 18 -4.44 18.79 -8.12
C PRO A 18 -3.87 17.49 -7.56
N ARG A 19 -4.53 16.35 -7.83
CA ARG A 19 -4.08 15.02 -7.36
C ARG A 19 -2.63 14.73 -7.78
N SER A 20 -2.18 15.21 -8.93
CA SER A 20 -0.82 15.05 -9.45
C SER A 20 0.26 15.78 -8.65
N GLU A 21 -0.12 16.77 -7.84
CA GLU A 21 0.80 17.52 -6.97
C GLU A 21 0.86 16.95 -5.54
N LEU A 22 0.04 15.93 -5.25
CA LEU A 22 0.01 15.25 -3.97
C LEU A 22 0.78 13.93 -4.05
N PHE A 23 1.56 13.64 -3.01
CA PHE A 23 2.20 12.34 -2.84
C PHE A 23 1.51 11.56 -1.72
N ILE A 24 0.75 10.53 -2.08
CA ILE A 24 -0.04 9.74 -1.15
C ILE A 24 0.61 8.37 -0.95
N ALA A 25 1.00 8.11 0.31
CA ALA A 25 1.57 6.84 0.73
C ALA A 25 0.64 6.07 1.67
N ASP A 26 0.54 4.76 1.48
CA ASP A 26 -0.15 3.86 2.42
C ASP A 26 0.63 2.56 2.62
N LYS A 27 0.22 1.74 3.59
CA LYS A 27 0.99 0.56 4.02
C LYS A 27 0.11 -0.68 4.21
N LEU A 28 0.57 -1.81 3.68
CA LEU A 28 0.01 -3.13 3.95
C LEU A 28 0.31 -3.53 5.39
N SER A 29 -0.73 -3.69 6.21
CA SER A 29 -0.59 -4.03 7.63
C SER A 29 -0.81 -5.52 7.89
N PHE A 30 0.02 -6.10 8.75
CA PHE A 30 -0.17 -7.43 9.34
C PHE A 30 -1.25 -7.36 10.45
N PRO A 31 -2.08 -8.41 10.69
CA PRO A 31 -2.02 -9.77 10.16
C PRO A 31 -2.77 -10.09 8.87
N GLN A 32 -3.65 -9.21 8.38
CA GLN A 32 -4.76 -9.66 7.54
C GLN A 32 -4.53 -9.67 6.01
N SER A 33 -3.31 -9.52 5.48
CA SER A 33 -3.18 -9.17 4.04
C SER A 33 -1.93 -9.67 3.30
N TYR A 34 -1.21 -10.67 3.81
CA TYR A 34 0.03 -11.17 3.16
C TYR A 34 -0.22 -12.34 2.18
N SER A 35 -1.33 -12.30 1.46
CA SER A 35 -1.62 -13.16 0.30
C SER A 35 -1.94 -12.29 -0.90
N ALA A 36 -1.89 -12.82 -2.12
CA ALA A 36 -2.20 -12.05 -3.32
C ALA A 36 -3.60 -11.40 -3.26
N SER A 37 -4.62 -12.18 -2.91
CA SER A 37 -5.99 -11.67 -2.73
C SER A 37 -6.10 -10.67 -1.57
N GLY A 38 -5.34 -10.88 -0.50
CA GLY A 38 -5.26 -9.98 0.65
C GLY A 38 -4.70 -8.61 0.28
N VAL A 39 -3.60 -8.57 -0.48
CA VAL A 39 -2.99 -7.33 -0.99
C VAL A 39 -3.98 -6.55 -1.85
N ARG A 40 -4.59 -7.21 -2.84
CA ARG A 40 -5.59 -6.61 -3.73
C ARG A 40 -6.74 -5.97 -2.94
N LYS A 41 -7.29 -6.72 -1.98
CA LYS A 41 -8.37 -6.25 -1.12
C LYS A 41 -7.94 -5.05 -0.28
N ALA A 42 -6.75 -5.09 0.31
CA ALA A 42 -6.23 -4.00 1.14
C ALA A 42 -6.01 -2.73 0.32
N VAL A 43 -5.40 -2.83 -0.87
CA VAL A 43 -5.17 -1.69 -1.77
C VAL A 43 -6.50 -1.10 -2.24
N ALA A 44 -7.45 -1.93 -2.68
CA ALA A 44 -8.79 -1.47 -3.07
C ALA A 44 -9.51 -0.73 -1.92
N GLU A 45 -9.37 -1.22 -0.69
CA GLU A 45 -9.92 -0.56 0.48
C GLU A 45 -9.25 0.78 0.78
N SER A 46 -7.91 0.86 0.66
CA SER A 46 -7.15 2.10 0.79
C SER A 46 -7.60 3.15 -0.22
N LEU A 47 -7.66 2.78 -1.51
CA LEU A 47 -8.13 3.65 -2.59
C LEU A 47 -9.54 4.17 -2.32
N ARG A 48 -10.46 3.28 -1.93
CA ARG A 48 -11.84 3.65 -1.59
C ARG A 48 -11.92 4.61 -0.41
N LYS A 49 -11.14 4.38 0.66
CA LYS A 49 -11.14 5.23 1.86
C LYS A 49 -10.52 6.61 1.58
N LEU A 50 -9.45 6.64 0.79
CA LEU A 50 -8.74 7.86 0.39
C LEU A 50 -9.43 8.59 -0.76
N ARG A 51 -10.36 7.93 -1.47
CA ARG A 51 -11.07 8.45 -2.64
C ARG A 51 -10.13 8.85 -3.78
N VAL A 52 -9.15 7.99 -4.07
CA VAL A 52 -8.17 8.17 -5.14
C VAL A 52 -8.10 6.92 -6.01
N GLU A 53 -7.64 7.07 -7.24
CA GLU A 53 -7.53 5.96 -8.21
C GLU A 53 -6.19 5.22 -8.14
N TYR A 54 -5.15 5.88 -7.64
CA TYR A 54 -3.81 5.30 -7.47
C TYR A 54 -3.13 5.81 -6.20
N LEU A 55 -2.16 5.03 -5.72
CA LEU A 55 -1.23 5.41 -4.66
C LEU A 55 0.14 5.75 -5.24
N ASP A 56 0.79 6.78 -4.71
CA ASP A 56 2.16 7.12 -5.13
C ASP A 56 3.15 6.13 -4.54
N LEU A 57 2.96 5.74 -3.27
CA LEU A 57 3.80 4.76 -2.59
C LEU A 57 2.93 3.77 -1.82
N TYR A 58 3.20 2.48 -2.01
CA TYR A 58 2.65 1.44 -1.15
C TYR A 58 3.75 0.58 -0.55
N MET A 59 3.66 0.32 0.75
CA MET A 59 4.74 -0.33 1.49
C MET A 59 4.28 -1.55 2.26
N LEU A 60 5.14 -2.56 2.37
CA LEU A 60 5.02 -3.56 3.44
C LEU A 60 5.32 -2.87 4.78
N HIS A 61 4.35 -2.83 5.70
CA HIS A 61 4.54 -2.17 6.99
C HIS A 61 5.50 -2.93 7.93
N SER A 62 5.62 -4.24 7.75
CA SER A 62 6.54 -5.10 8.51
C SER A 62 6.95 -6.31 7.67
N VAL A 63 7.82 -7.15 8.24
CA VAL A 63 8.36 -8.35 7.58
C VAL A 63 7.31 -9.43 7.25
N GLY A 64 6.07 -9.28 7.75
CA GLY A 64 5.00 -10.26 7.57
C GLY A 64 5.15 -11.51 8.45
N PRO A 65 4.27 -12.51 8.30
CA PRO A 65 4.27 -13.72 9.13
C PRO A 65 5.34 -14.73 8.76
N SER A 66 5.81 -14.71 7.51
CA SER A 66 6.82 -15.63 6.98
C SER A 66 7.43 -15.06 5.70
N MET A 67 8.59 -15.57 5.30
CA MET A 67 9.25 -15.21 4.03
C MET A 67 8.37 -15.56 2.83
N ALA A 68 7.71 -16.73 2.82
CA ALA A 68 6.82 -17.14 1.74
C ALA A 68 5.65 -16.17 1.56
N ALA A 69 4.97 -15.80 2.65
CA ALA A 69 3.86 -14.85 2.62
C ALA A 69 4.32 -13.44 2.19
N ARG A 70 5.51 -13.02 2.62
CA ARG A 70 6.13 -11.77 2.17
C ARG A 70 6.36 -11.77 0.66
N HIS A 71 6.96 -12.82 0.11
CA HIS A 71 7.23 -12.94 -1.31
C HIS A 71 5.94 -12.95 -2.13
N GLU A 72 4.90 -13.65 -1.66
CA GLU A 72 3.60 -13.65 -2.30
C GLU A 72 3.00 -12.24 -2.36
N ALA A 73 2.97 -11.55 -1.21
CA ALA A 73 2.46 -10.18 -1.14
C ALA A 73 3.26 -9.21 -2.02
N TRP A 74 4.59 -9.31 -2.00
CA TRP A 74 5.48 -8.45 -2.78
C TRP A 74 5.30 -8.65 -4.28
N ARG A 75 5.19 -9.91 -4.74
CA ARG A 75 4.90 -10.24 -6.14
C ARG A 75 3.57 -9.63 -6.58
N GLU A 76 2.56 -9.64 -5.72
CA GLU A 76 1.28 -9.03 -6.03
C GLU A 76 1.35 -7.50 -6.06
N MET A 77 2.11 -6.89 -5.15
CA MET A 77 2.38 -5.44 -5.19
C MET A 77 3.09 -5.02 -6.48
N ILE A 78 4.02 -5.83 -7.00
CA ILE A 78 4.65 -5.62 -8.32
C ILE A 78 3.62 -5.69 -9.45
N ALA A 79 2.66 -6.62 -9.39
CA ALA A 79 1.58 -6.70 -10.40
C ALA A 79 0.73 -5.42 -10.39
N LEU A 80 0.30 -4.97 -9.21
CA LEU A 80 -0.43 -3.70 -9.05
C LEU A 80 0.38 -2.47 -9.47
N GLN A 81 1.71 -2.53 -9.36
CA GLN A 81 2.58 -1.48 -9.88
C GLN A 81 2.56 -1.43 -11.41
N LYS A 82 2.66 -2.59 -12.06
CA LYS A 82 2.58 -2.70 -13.54
C LYS A 82 1.23 -2.25 -14.08
N GLU A 83 0.16 -2.45 -13.32
CA GLU A 83 -1.19 -1.99 -13.66
C GLU A 83 -1.40 -0.49 -13.43
N GLY A 84 -0.44 0.21 -12.81
CA GLY A 84 -0.53 1.65 -12.53
C GLY A 84 -1.36 2.01 -11.30
N THR A 85 -1.91 1.02 -10.58
CA THR A 85 -2.63 1.24 -9.31
C THR A 85 -1.70 1.77 -8.21
N ILE A 86 -0.41 1.40 -8.27
CA ILE A 86 0.63 1.84 -7.35
C ILE A 86 1.83 2.33 -8.17
N ARG A 87 2.39 3.50 -7.86
CA ARG A 87 3.55 4.01 -8.63
C ARG A 87 4.88 3.49 -8.10
N HIS A 88 5.07 3.56 -6.79
CA HIS A 88 6.30 3.15 -6.12
C HIS A 88 6.00 2.11 -5.04
N LEU A 89 6.92 1.16 -4.88
CA LEU A 89 6.88 0.15 -3.84
C LEU A 89 7.97 0.42 -2.81
N GLY A 90 7.71 0.05 -1.56
CA GLY A 90 8.71 0.15 -0.50
C GLY A 90 8.46 -0.82 0.64
N VAL A 91 9.33 -0.74 1.64
CA VAL A 91 9.19 -1.52 2.87
C VAL A 91 9.49 -0.65 4.08
N SER A 92 8.86 -0.95 5.21
CA SER A 92 9.05 -0.28 6.49
C SER A 92 9.36 -1.33 7.55
N ASN A 93 10.26 -1.00 8.49
CA ASN A 93 10.65 -1.88 9.60
C ASN A 93 11.32 -3.19 9.12
N PHE A 94 12.23 -3.09 8.14
CA PHE A 94 13.03 -4.21 7.63
C PHE A 94 14.48 -4.06 8.09
N GLY A 95 15.11 -5.17 8.47
CA GLY A 95 16.56 -5.25 8.63
C GLY A 95 17.27 -5.43 7.29
N THR A 96 18.59 -5.37 7.31
CA THR A 96 19.42 -5.52 6.10
C THR A 96 19.31 -6.90 5.47
N ALA A 97 19.07 -7.95 6.26
CA ALA A 97 18.87 -9.31 5.78
C ALA A 97 17.55 -9.44 5.00
N GLU A 98 16.46 -8.88 5.55
CA GLU A 98 15.14 -8.92 4.92
C GLU A 98 15.06 -8.04 3.68
N LEU A 99 15.78 -6.91 3.65
CA LEU A 99 15.86 -6.04 2.47
C LEU A 99 16.45 -6.74 1.24
N ARG A 100 17.34 -7.71 1.43
CA ARG A 100 17.92 -8.49 0.33
C ARG A 100 16.98 -9.57 -0.23
N GLN A 101 15.81 -9.75 0.39
CA GLN A 101 14.85 -10.79 0.05
C GLN A 101 13.61 -10.24 -0.68
N VAL A 102 13.51 -8.93 -0.86
CA VAL A 102 12.43 -8.27 -1.61
C VAL A 102 12.92 -7.79 -2.96
#